data_AF-G8SLM2-F1
#
_entry.id   AF-G8SLM2-F1
#
_cell.length_a   1.000
_cell.length_b   1.000
_cell.length_c   1.000
_cell.angle_alpha   90.00
_cell.angle_beta   90.00
_cell.angle_gamma   90.00
#
_symmetry.space_group_name_H-M   'P 1'
#
loop_
_entity.id
_entity.type
_entity.pdbx_description
1 polymer ?
#
loop_
_entity_poly.entity_id
_entity_poly.type
_entity_poly.pdbx_seq_one_letter_code
_entity_poly.pdbx_strand_id
1 'polypeptide(L)'
;MERMRPCRRCGHPTRVDRMVQGYGRNCAALMGLIGGTVDTGHTGPDLFDLIEVEPEDCCDGWDRPADTDVLSPAARRRPGR
;
A
#
# COMPACT_ATOMS: atom_id res chain seq x y z
N MET A 1 -17.93 20.08 -18.41
CA MET A 1 -18.42 19.91 -17.01
C MET A 1 -17.28 19.39 -16.16
N GLU A 2 -16.95 20.10 -15.10
CA GLU A 2 -15.90 19.73 -14.16
C GLU A 2 -16.35 18.50 -13.35
N ARG A 3 -15.67 17.37 -13.50
CA ARG A 3 -16.06 16.12 -12.82
C ARG A 3 -15.51 16.11 -11.40
N MET A 4 -16.41 16.00 -10.44
CA MET A 4 -16.07 15.79 -9.02
C MET A 4 -16.16 14.30 -8.70
N ARG A 5 -15.26 13.81 -7.85
CA ARG A 5 -15.33 12.47 -7.24
C ARG A 5 -15.04 12.57 -5.74
N PRO A 6 -15.59 11.68 -4.91
CA PRO A 6 -15.24 11.63 -3.49
C PRO A 6 -13.82 11.07 -3.30
N CYS A 7 -13.06 11.67 -2.39
CA CYS A 7 -11.78 11.11 -1.95
C CYS A 7 -11.99 9.75 -1.27
N ARG A 8 -11.19 8.73 -1.62
CA ARG A 8 -11.29 7.37 -1.04
C ARG A 8 -11.01 7.29 0.47
N ARG A 9 -10.30 8.28 1.06
CA ARG A 9 -9.98 8.31 2.49
C ARG A 9 -11.03 9.04 3.33
N CYS A 10 -11.41 10.26 2.91
CA CYS A 10 -12.23 11.16 3.74
C CYS A 10 -13.58 11.52 3.13
N GLY A 11 -13.94 10.99 1.95
CA GLY A 11 -15.22 11.23 1.28
C GLY A 11 -15.41 12.63 0.69
N HIS A 12 -14.53 13.59 0.98
CA HIS A 12 -14.69 14.97 0.52
C HIS A 12 -14.69 15.08 -1.02
N PRO A 13 -15.60 15.90 -1.59
CA PRO A 13 -15.70 16.06 -3.03
C PRO A 13 -14.46 16.78 -3.56
N THR A 14 -13.72 16.12 -4.43
CA THR A 14 -12.48 16.64 -5.01
C THR A 14 -12.59 16.61 -6.53
N ARG A 15 -12.07 17.65 -7.20
CA ARG A 15 -11.95 17.70 -8.66
C ARG A 15 -11.08 16.55 -9.14
N VAL A 16 -11.53 15.82 -10.15
CA VAL A 16 -10.80 14.66 -10.70
C VAL A 16 -9.39 15.04 -11.15
N ASP A 17 -9.22 16.20 -11.78
CA ASP A 17 -7.90 16.67 -12.24
C ASP A 17 -6.92 16.98 -11.10
N ARG A 18 -7.42 17.14 -9.86
CA ARG A 18 -6.61 17.41 -8.66
C ARG A 18 -6.43 16.18 -7.78
N MET A 19 -6.97 15.03 -8.19
CA MET A 19 -6.82 13.78 -7.44
C MET A 19 -5.48 13.10 -7.77
N VAL A 20 -4.93 12.41 -6.78
CA VAL A 20 -3.82 11.48 -6.96
C VAL A 20 -4.30 10.09 -6.58
N GLN A 21 -4.34 9.17 -7.54
CA GLN A 21 -4.77 7.77 -7.35
C GLN A 21 -6.14 7.62 -6.64
N GLY A 22 -7.05 8.59 -6.82
CA GLY A 22 -8.38 8.59 -6.20
C GLY A 22 -8.44 9.23 -4.80
N TYR A 23 -7.35 9.82 -4.33
CA TYR A 23 -7.30 10.61 -3.11
C TYR A 23 -7.20 12.11 -3.44
N GLY A 24 -7.79 12.95 -2.59
CA GLY A 24 -7.52 14.38 -2.63
C GLY A 24 -6.08 14.67 -2.21
N ARG A 25 -5.51 15.79 -2.67
CA ARG A 25 -4.09 16.13 -2.52
C ARG A 25 -3.59 16.01 -1.07
N ASN A 26 -4.31 16.55 -0.10
CA ASN A 26 -3.90 16.46 1.31
C ASN A 26 -3.90 15.01 1.83
N CYS A 27 -4.92 14.22 1.48
CA CYS A 27 -4.96 12.80 1.84
C CYS A 27 -3.86 12.00 1.15
N ALA A 28 -3.54 12.31 -0.10
CA ALA A 28 -2.45 11.69 -0.83
C ALA A 28 -1.09 11.99 -0.16
N ALA A 29 -0.88 13.23 0.31
CA ALA A 29 0.33 13.61 1.03
C ALA A 29 0.46 12.86 2.37
N LEU A 30 -0.63 12.77 3.14
CA LEU A 30 -0.65 12.00 4.39
C LEU A 30 -0.44 10.49 4.19
N MET A 31 -0.70 9.97 2.98
CA MET A 31 -0.44 8.57 2.62
C MET A 31 0.94 8.37 2.00
N GLY A 32 1.76 9.42 1.86
CA GLY A 32 3.06 9.35 1.19
C GLY A 32 2.97 9.12 -0.33
N LEU A 33 1.79 9.24 -0.93
CA LEU A 33 1.60 9.10 -2.39
C LEU A 33 2.15 10.31 -3.15
N ILE A 34 2.26 11.45 -2.47
CA ILE A 34 2.91 12.67 -2.94
C ILE A 34 3.65 13.33 -1.80
N GLY A 35 4.72 14.03 -2.15
CA GLY A 35 5.67 14.58 -1.21
C GLY A 35 7.06 14.14 -1.63
N GLY A 36 8.04 15.03 -1.47
CA GLY A 36 9.42 14.61 -1.55
C GLY A 36 9.69 13.79 -0.30
N THR A 37 9.92 12.49 -0.45
CA THR A 37 10.73 11.80 0.54
C THR A 37 12.00 12.64 0.63
N VAL A 38 12.32 13.14 1.83
CA VAL A 38 13.67 13.67 2.03
C VAL A 38 14.58 12.53 1.58
N ASP A 39 15.42 12.77 0.59
CA ASP A 39 16.52 11.87 0.33
C ASP A 39 17.36 11.94 1.60
N THR A 40 17.04 11.06 2.54
CA THR A 40 17.69 11.01 3.84
C THR A 40 19.13 10.56 3.69
N GLY A 41 19.61 10.37 2.45
CA GLY A 41 20.96 10.01 2.10
C GLY A 41 21.38 8.90 3.03
N HIS A 42 20.71 7.75 2.92
CA HIS A 42 20.87 6.64 3.85
C HIS A 42 22.38 6.38 4.05
N THR A 43 22.95 6.92 5.11
CA THR A 43 24.31 6.67 5.60
C THR A 43 24.35 5.34 6.35
N GLY A 44 23.49 4.41 5.95
CA GLY A 44 23.55 3.02 6.38
C GLY A 44 24.47 2.24 5.44
N PRO A 45 24.97 1.08 5.87
CA PRO A 45 25.61 0.14 4.94
C PRO A 45 24.68 -0.12 3.76
N ASP A 46 25.25 -0.33 2.57
CA ASP A 46 24.46 -0.63 1.38
C ASP A 46 23.58 -1.86 1.65
N LEU A 47 22.34 -1.83 1.17
CA LEU A 47 21.42 -2.96 1.36
C LEU A 47 21.98 -4.23 0.71
N PHE A 48 22.77 -4.09 -0.36
CA PHE A 48 23.45 -5.22 -0.98
C PHE A 48 24.58 -5.79 -0.12
N ASP A 49 25.30 -4.96 0.65
CA ASP A 49 26.30 -5.44 1.61
C ASP A 49 25.67 -6.23 2.77
N LEU A 50 24.41 -5.92 3.12
CA LEU A 50 23.63 -6.62 4.15
C LEU A 50 23.00 -7.94 3.66
N ILE A 51 22.89 -8.16 2.35
CA ILE A 51 22.29 -9.38 1.77
C ILE A 51 23.23 -10.59 1.84
N GLU A 52 24.55 -10.37 1.93
CA GLU A 52 25.52 -11.49 1.98
C GLU A 52 25.39 -12.35 3.24
N VAL A 53 24.78 -11.80 4.30
CA VAL A 53 24.45 -12.53 5.52
C VAL A 53 22.96 -12.82 5.50
N GLU A 54 22.57 -14.00 4.99
CA GLU A 54 21.22 -14.50 5.27
C GLU A 54 21.10 -14.68 6.80
N PRO A 55 20.23 -13.91 7.49
CA PRO A 55 19.98 -14.18 8.89
C PRO A 55 19.41 -15.60 8.99
N GLU A 56 19.86 -16.37 9.97
CA GLU A 56 19.16 -17.62 10.30
C GLU A 56 17.67 -17.32 10.40
N ASP A 57 16.85 -18.16 9.75
CA ASP A 57 15.40 -18.01 9.62
C ASP A 57 14.75 -18.08 11.02
N CYS A 58 14.86 -16.98 11.79
CA CYS A 58 14.39 -16.83 13.16
C CYS A 58 12.89 -16.56 13.22
N CYS A 59 12.18 -16.63 12.09
CA CYS A 59 10.73 -16.57 12.05
C CYS A 59 10.19 -17.97 12.28
N ASP A 60 10.00 -18.31 13.55
CA ASP A 60 9.37 -19.54 14.04
C ASP A 60 7.86 -19.56 13.78
N GLY A 61 7.44 -19.27 12.54
CA GLY A 61 6.17 -19.67 11.90
C GLY A 61 4.86 -19.24 12.57
N TRP A 62 4.88 -18.64 13.76
CA TRP A 62 3.71 -18.44 14.61
C TRP A 62 2.98 -17.13 14.36
N ASP A 63 3.65 -16.13 13.77
CA ASP A 63 3.07 -14.82 13.44
C ASP A 63 2.75 -14.63 11.94
N ARG A 64 2.86 -15.66 11.10
CA ARG A 64 2.29 -15.59 9.75
C ARG A 64 0.76 -15.57 9.90
N PRO A 65 0.04 -14.50 9.53
CA PRO A 65 -1.41 -14.58 9.44
C PRO A 65 -1.70 -15.69 8.43
N ALA A 66 -2.37 -16.75 8.90
CA ALA A 66 -2.72 -17.90 8.09
C ALA A 66 -3.27 -17.43 6.75
N ASP A 67 -2.65 -17.90 5.67
CA ASP A 67 -3.02 -17.71 4.27
C ASP A 67 -4.52 -17.42 4.10
N THR A 68 -4.87 -16.13 4.08
CA THR A 68 -6.23 -15.71 3.80
C THR A 68 -6.38 -15.63 2.29
N ASP A 69 -6.46 -16.79 1.65
CA ASP A 69 -7.41 -17.02 0.55
C ASP A 69 -7.37 -16.06 -0.65
N VAL A 70 -6.19 -15.58 -1.09
CA VAL A 70 -6.13 -14.61 -2.21
C VAL A 70 -5.99 -15.23 -3.61
N LEU A 71 -5.71 -16.53 -3.75
CA LEU A 71 -5.47 -17.12 -5.08
C LEU A 71 -6.03 -18.54 -5.30
N SER A 72 -7.09 -18.96 -4.60
CA SER A 72 -7.80 -20.20 -4.94
C SER A 72 -8.99 -19.92 -5.88
N PRO A 73 -8.96 -20.34 -7.16
CA PRO A 73 -10.10 -20.18 -8.08
C PRO A 73 -11.35 -20.98 -7.67
N ALA A 74 -11.28 -21.76 -6.59
CA ALA A 74 -12.38 -22.56 -6.03
C ALA A 74 -13.45 -21.76 -5.25
N ALA A 75 -13.19 -20.50 -4.88
CA ALA A 75 -14.13 -19.66 -4.12
C ALA A 75 -15.33 -19.11 -4.95
N ARG A 76 -15.57 -19.64 -6.16
CA ARG A 76 -16.64 -19.21 -7.08
C ARG A 76 -17.90 -20.09 -7.05
N ARG A 77 -18.37 -20.52 -5.88
CA ARG A 77 -19.72 -21.10 -5.75
C ARG A 77 -20.50 -20.45 -4.60
N ARG A 78 -21.25 -19.40 -4.95
CA ARG A 78 -22.36 -18.88 -4.14
C ARG A 78 -23.54 -19.86 -4.18
N PRO A 79 -24.26 -20.10 -3.08
CA PRO A 79 -25.68 -20.43 -3.14
C PRO A 79 -26.53 -19.18 -2.92
N GLY A 80 -27.49 -18.98 -3.81
CA GLY A 80 -28.51 -17.95 -3.75
C GLY A 80 -29.56 -18.22 -2.66
N ARG A 81 -30.14 -17.12 -2.20
CA ARG A 81 -31.44 -17.06 -1.54
C ARG A 81 -32.54 -16.95 -2.60
#